data_AF-A0A3M5M8S6-F1
#
_entry.id   AF-A0A3M5M8S6-F1
#
_cell.length_a   1.000
_cell.length_b   1.000
_cell.length_c   1.000
_cell.angle_alpha   90.00
_cell.angle_beta   90.00
_cell.angle_gamma   90.00
#
_symmetry.space_group_name_H-M   'P 1'
#
loop_
_entity.id
_entity.type
_entity.pdbx_description
1 polymer ?
#
loop_
_entity_poly.entity_id
_entity_poly.type
_entity_poly.pdbx_seq_one_letter_code
_entity_poly.pdbx_strand_id
1 'polypeptide(L)' 'MALLKRLAEHDRPVLPFTLDGQPANGLLGDTVLTAVLTASEHLRGSDFSAEPRAGFCMMGAC' A
#
# COMPACT_ATOMS: atom_id res chain seq x y z
N MET A 1 1.60 9.43 6.29
CA MET A 1 0.13 9.31 6.38
C MET A 1 -0.45 8.88 5.03
N ALA A 2 -0.99 7.66 4.93
CA ALA A 2 -1.37 7.04 3.65
C ALA A 2 -2.14 7.95 2.67
N LEU A 3 -1.70 7.98 1.41
CA LEU A 3 -2.32 8.77 0.34
C LEU A 3 -3.51 8.04 -0.30
N LEU A 4 -3.46 6.71 -0.40
CA LEU A 4 -4.56 5.92 -0.94
C LEU A 4 -5.65 5.77 0.12
N LYS A 5 -6.85 6.25 -0.21
CA LYS A 5 -8.03 6.19 0.68
C LYS A 5 -9.05 5.23 0.12
N ARG A 6 -9.53 4.36 1.00
CA ARG A 6 -10.63 3.44 0.70
C ARG A 6 -11.96 4.18 0.76
N LEU A 7 -12.69 4.20 -0.37
CA LEU A 7 -14.00 4.86 -0.47
C LEU A 7 -15.17 3.96 -0.06
N ALA A 8 -15.03 2.63 -0.20
CA ALA A 8 -16.05 1.62 0.11
C ALA A 8 -15.38 0.30 0.54
N GLU A 9 -16.16 -0.75 0.80
CA GLU A 9 -15.65 -2.09 1.18
C GLU A 9 -14.91 -2.12 2.53
N HIS A 10 -15.38 -1.31 3.51
CA HIS A 10 -14.80 -1.25 4.85
C HIS A 10 -15.18 -2.44 5.74
N ASP A 11 -16.24 -3.16 5.41
CA ASP A 11 -16.78 -4.27 6.21
C ASP A 11 -16.08 -5.61 5.97
N ARG A 12 -15.07 -5.63 5.09
CA ARG A 12 -14.32 -6.86 4.81
C ARG A 12 -13.47 -7.26 6.03
N PRO A 13 -13.23 -8.57 6.25
CA PRO A 13 -12.40 -9.02 7.36
C PRO A 13 -11.02 -8.37 7.36
N VAL A 14 -10.57 -7.88 8.51
CA VAL A 14 -9.23 -7.32 8.69
C VAL A 14 -8.19 -8.44 8.68
N LEU A 15 -7.11 -8.24 7.92
CA LEU A 15 -5.94 -9.11 7.90
C LEU A 15 -4.73 -8.36 8.49
N PRO A 16 -4.22 -8.77 9.65
CA PRO A 16 -2.99 -8.22 10.20
C PRO A 16 -1.78 -8.73 9.44
N PHE A 17 -0.79 -7.87 9.22
CA PHE A 17 0.49 -8.21 8.62
C PHE A 17 1.61 -7.34 9.18
N THR A 18 2.85 -7.59 8.75
CA THR A 18 4.02 -6.80 9.12
C THR A 18 4.55 -6.06 7.90
N LEU A 19 4.74 -4.75 8.02
CA LEU A 19 5.35 -3.87 7.02
C LEU A 19 6.61 -3.25 7.63
N ASP A 20 7.78 -3.54 7.07
CA ASP A 20 9.06 -3.02 7.55
C ASP A 20 9.29 -3.25 9.07
N GLY A 21 8.87 -4.42 9.56
CA GLY A 21 8.94 -4.78 10.98
C GLY A 21 7.86 -4.15 11.86
N GLN A 22 6.99 -3.29 11.32
CA GLN A 22 5.88 -2.67 12.03
C GLN A 22 4.55 -3.39 11.76
N PRO A 23 3.67 -3.53 12.76
CA PRO A 23 2.34 -4.10 12.55
C PRO A 23 1.48 -3.17 11.68
N ALA A 24 0.81 -3.75 10.69
CA ALA A 24 -0.12 -3.08 9.78
C ALA A 24 -1.36 -3.94 9.53
N ASN A 25 -2.41 -3.33 8.99
CA ASN A 25 -3.67 -4.00 8.70
C ASN A 25 -4.08 -3.75 7.24
N GLY A 26 -4.52 -4.82 6.58
CA GLY A 26 -5.20 -4.78 5.29
C GLY A 26 -6.57 -5.43 5.42
N LEU A 27 -7.31 -5.55 4.32
CA LEU A 27 -8.57 -6.27 4.28
C LEU A 27 -8.45 -7.52 3.40
N LEU A 28 -9.20 -8.57 3.74
CA LEU A 28 -9.24 -9.80 2.94
C LEU A 28 -9.61 -9.48 1.47
N GLY A 29 -8.79 -10.00 0.56
CA GLY A 29 -8.90 -9.73 -0.88
C GLY A 29 -8.17 -8.48 -1.36
N ASP A 30 -7.53 -7.71 -0.49
CA ASP A 30 -6.57 -6.69 -0.93
C ASP A 30 -5.39 -7.35 -1.65
N THR A 31 -4.88 -6.67 -2.69
CA THR A 31 -3.54 -6.96 -3.20
C THR A 31 -2.49 -6.43 -2.21
N VAL A 32 -1.26 -6.94 -2.28
CA VAL A 32 -0.15 -6.42 -1.46
C VAL A 32 0.02 -4.91 -1.64
N LEU A 33 -0.06 -4.42 -2.88
CA LEU A 33 0.10 -3.00 -3.19
C LEU A 33 -1.00 -2.15 -2.55
N THR A 34 -2.25 -2.60 -2.61
CA THR A 34 -3.39 -1.94 -1.96
C THR A 34 -3.21 -1.92 -0.44
N ALA A 35 -2.91 -3.06 0.18
CA ALA A 35 -2.75 -3.17 1.64
C ALA A 35 -1.63 -2.24 2.16
N VAL A 36 -0.50 -2.20 1.46
CA VAL A 36 0.62 -1.32 1.85
C VAL A 36 0.28 0.15 1.66
N LEU A 37 -0.29 0.56 0.52
CA LEU A 37 -0.61 1.97 0.25
C LEU A 37 -1.78 2.51 1.08
N THR A 38 -2.61 1.64 1.66
CA THR A 38 -3.58 2.06 2.69
C THR A 38 -2.94 2.34 4.06
N ALA A 39 -1.72 1.85 4.30
CA ALA A 39 -0.97 2.06 5.54
C ALA A 39 0.19 3.06 5.40
N SER A 40 0.77 3.20 4.21
CA SER A 40 1.95 4.04 3.91
C SER A 40 1.69 5.02 2.77
N GLU A 41 2.51 6.07 2.67
CA GLU A 41 2.48 7.06 1.57
C GLU A 41 3.11 6.53 0.28
N HIS A 42 4.14 5.69 0.41
CA HIS A 42 4.90 5.13 -0.70
C HIS A 42 5.41 3.72 -0.37
N LEU A 43 5.84 2.97 -1.38
CA LEU A 43 6.41 1.63 -1.23
C LEU A 43 7.92 1.67 -1.02
N ARG A 44 8.61 2.55 -1.74
CA ARG A 44 10.07 2.68 -1.70
C ARG A 44 10.51 4.05 -2.19
N GLY A 45 11.75 4.41 -1.89
CA GLY A 45 12.46 5.44 -2.66
C GLY A 45 12.90 4.89 -4.01
N SER A 46 13.05 5.76 -5.01
CA SER A 46 13.69 5.43 -6.29
C SER A 46 15.16 5.04 -6.07
N ASP A 47 15.71 4.19 -6.93
CA ASP A 47 17.10 3.71 -6.77
C ASP A 47 18.15 4.79 -7.07
N PHE A 48 17.76 5.87 -7.76
CA PHE A 48 18.66 6.93 -8.22
C PHE A 48 18.53 8.24 -7.43
N SER A 49 17.31 8.57 -6.97
CA SER A 49 17.01 9.84 -6.31
C SER A 49 16.43 9.67 -4.90
N ALA A 50 16.15 8.44 -4.47
CA ALA A 50 15.40 8.13 -3.23
C ALA A 50 14.00 8.77 -3.16
N GLU A 51 13.52 9.39 -4.23
CA GLU A 51 12.19 10.01 -4.25
C GLU A 51 11.07 8.96 -4.12
N PRO A 52 9.95 9.30 -3.46
CA PRO A 52 8.85 8.37 -3.22
C PRO A 52 8.29 7.70 -4.47
N ARG A 53 8.06 6.38 -4.41
CA ARG A 53 7.41 5.59 -5.46
C ARG A 53 6.27 4.76 -4.89
N ALA A 54 5.09 4.88 -5.49
CA ALA A 54 3.88 4.13 -5.11
C ALA A 54 3.75 2.75 -5.77
N GLY A 55 4.76 2.32 -6.54
CA GLY A 55 4.72 1.07 -7.31
C GLY A 55 4.14 1.23 -8.71
N PHE A 56 4.11 0.13 -9.46
CA PHE A 56 3.70 0.12 -10.86
C PHE A 56 2.17 0.13 -10.97
N CYS A 57 1.61 1.07 -11.73
CA CYS A 57 0.17 1.27 -11.88
C CYS A 57 -0.58 0.12 -12.58
N MET A 58 0.09 -0.98 -12.93
CA MET A 58 -0.44 -2.11 -13.71
C MET A 58 -0.97 -1.74 -15.11
N MET A 59 -0.90 -0.45 -15.48
CA MET A 59 -1.27 0.09 -16.80
C MET A 59 -0.09 0.13 -17.80
N GLY A 60 1.13 -0.20 -17.38
CA GLY A 60 2.30 -0.11 -18.27
C GLY A 60 2.92 1.27 -18.41
N ALA A 61 2.42 2.28 -17.71
CA ALA A 61 2.86 3.68 -17.82
C ALA A 61 3.72 4.16 -16.64
N CYS A 62 4.06 3.24 -15.75
CA CYS A 62 4.90 3.38 -14.58
C CYS A 62 6.02 2.32 -14.68
#